data_AF-X0W6S7-F1
#
_entry.id   AF-X0W6S7-F1
#
_cell.length_a   1.000
_cell.length_b   1.000
_cell.length_c   1.000
_cell.angle_alpha   90.00
_cell.angle_beta   90.00
_cell.angle_gamma   90.00
#
_symmetry.space_group_name_H-M   'P 1'
#
loop_
_entity.id
_entity.type
_entity.pdbx_description
1 polymer ?
#
loop_
_entity_poly.entity_id
_entity_poly.type
_entity_poly.pdbx_seq_one_letter_code
_entity_poly.pdbx_strand_id
1 'polypeptide(L)'
;KGQGNASYDLGSVRGYFRDWREMEVIEGIDDDGDPAPRRGMYGVLFKGGLDLWNVDVIFDSWQKNALRFGTQEHLELPGALEEFFSRVLSDEEFDVADTLLWEYWKSKHFGGSEKWIRTSLEHKVVLAKDIRANGMKEPVYFDRKARLLDGIHRLVIAKELGYKNVLVRQL
;
A
#
# COMPACT_ATOMS: atom_id res chain seq x y z
N LYS A 1 40.33 0.84 22.03
CA LYS A 1 39.69 0.70 20.69
C LYS A 1 38.19 0.57 20.94
N GLY A 2 37.43 1.62 20.66
CA GLY A 2 36.01 1.73 21.03
C GLY A 2 35.18 0.69 20.29
N GLN A 3 34.37 -0.06 21.03
CA GLN A 3 33.30 -0.87 20.48
C GLN A 3 32.36 0.07 19.72
N GLY A 4 32.12 -0.21 18.45
CA GLY A 4 31.15 0.52 17.65
C GLY A 4 29.76 0.26 18.20
N ASN A 5 29.32 1.09 19.14
CA ASN A 5 27.90 1.19 19.44
C ASN A 5 27.26 1.71 18.16
N ALA A 6 26.43 0.88 17.52
CA ALA A 6 25.53 1.38 16.48
C ALA A 6 24.70 2.48 17.14
N SER A 7 25.03 3.75 16.86
CA SER A 7 24.16 4.85 17.25
C SER A 7 22.97 4.80 16.32
N TYR A 8 21.82 4.47 16.89
CA TYR A 8 20.52 4.69 16.26
C TYR A 8 20.20 6.18 16.36
N ASP A 9 21.08 7.06 15.86
CA ASP A 9 20.76 8.47 15.72
C ASP A 9 20.36 8.72 14.26
N LEU A 10 19.42 9.64 14.06
CA LEU A 10 18.88 9.97 12.73
C LEU A 10 19.96 10.38 11.73
N GLY A 11 21.02 11.03 12.18
CA GLY A 11 22.16 11.41 11.35
C GLY A 11 22.90 10.20 10.78
N SER A 12 23.06 9.15 11.59
CA SER A 12 23.67 7.88 11.17
C SER A 12 22.80 7.08 10.21
N VAL A 13 21.47 7.18 10.31
CA VAL A 13 20.52 6.51 9.40
C VAL A 13 20.55 7.12 7.99
N ARG A 14 20.77 8.44 7.88
CA ARG A 14 20.87 9.14 6.58
C ARG A 14 21.96 8.59 5.67
N GLY A 15 23.05 8.06 6.23
CA GLY A 15 24.18 7.54 5.46
C GLY A 15 23.88 6.27 4.66
N TYR A 16 22.82 5.53 4.99
CA TYR A 16 22.46 4.28 4.29
C TYR A 16 21.75 4.51 2.94
N PHE A 17 21.53 5.77 2.61
CA PHE A 17 20.43 6.16 1.77
C PHE A 17 20.91 7.26 0.79
N ARG A 18 20.97 6.93 -0.53
CA ARG A 18 21.45 7.79 -1.64
C ARG A 18 20.55 8.94 -2.19
N ASP A 19 19.21 8.80 -2.26
CA ASP A 19 18.24 9.82 -2.71
C ASP A 19 16.91 9.79 -1.90
N TRP A 20 16.66 10.73 -0.95
CA TRP A 20 15.48 10.67 -0.04
C TRP A 20 15.15 12.04 0.59
N ARG A 21 13.85 12.29 0.82
CA ARG A 21 13.36 13.27 1.81
C ARG A 21 12.68 12.53 2.96
N GLU A 22 13.28 12.62 4.13
CA GLU A 22 12.70 12.24 5.42
C GLU A 22 11.43 13.07 5.66
N MET A 23 10.29 12.40 5.87
CA MET A 23 9.01 13.07 6.08
C MET A 23 8.70 13.20 7.57
N GLU A 24 8.91 12.12 8.31
CA GLU A 24 8.52 12.04 9.70
C GLU A 24 9.29 10.94 10.43
N VAL A 25 9.51 11.17 11.71
CA VAL A 25 10.09 10.21 12.65
C VAL A 25 8.95 9.78 13.56
N ILE A 26 8.58 8.51 13.51
CA ILE A 26 7.59 7.93 14.41
C ILE A 26 8.33 7.46 15.66
N GLU A 27 8.23 8.24 16.73
CA GLU A 27 8.78 7.88 18.03
C GLU A 27 7.74 7.10 18.86
N GLY A 28 8.19 6.35 19.87
CA GLY A 28 7.29 5.63 20.76
C GLY A 28 6.62 4.41 20.13
N ILE A 29 7.37 3.65 19.32
CA ILE A 29 6.92 2.33 18.86
C ILE A 29 6.61 1.49 20.09
N ASP A 30 5.37 1.01 20.17
CA ASP A 30 4.88 0.13 21.23
C ASP A 30 5.76 -1.14 21.31
N ASP A 31 6.39 -1.34 22.46
CA ASP A 31 7.28 -2.47 22.74
C ASP A 31 6.61 -3.52 23.64
N ASP A 32 5.30 -3.38 23.91
CA ASP A 32 4.52 -4.37 24.65
C ASP A 32 4.49 -5.71 23.89
N GLY A 33 5.11 -6.72 24.50
CA GLY A 33 5.22 -8.07 23.95
C GLY A 33 6.49 -8.36 23.14
N ASP A 34 7.40 -7.39 22.96
CA ASP A 34 8.74 -7.67 22.41
C ASP A 34 9.56 -8.43 23.48
N PRO A 35 10.05 -9.66 23.20
CA PRO A 35 10.90 -10.40 24.14
C PRO A 35 12.25 -9.73 24.41
N ALA A 36 12.63 -8.71 23.63
CA ALA A 36 13.82 -7.88 23.84
C ALA A 36 13.52 -6.40 23.52
N PRO A 37 12.76 -5.69 24.38
CA PRO A 37 12.23 -4.37 24.10
C PRO A 37 13.35 -3.35 23.88
N ARG A 38 13.37 -2.77 22.68
CA ARG A 38 14.37 -1.78 22.26
C ARG A 38 13.83 -0.38 22.51
N ARG A 39 13.87 0.04 23.76
CA ARG A 39 13.43 1.37 24.20
C ARG A 39 14.15 2.47 23.43
N GLY A 40 13.39 3.41 22.88
CA GLY A 40 13.91 4.51 22.06
C GLY A 40 14.05 4.18 20.56
N MET A 41 13.48 3.05 20.10
CA MET A 41 13.30 2.82 18.68
C MET A 41 12.33 3.83 18.07
N TYR A 42 12.71 4.33 16.90
CA TYR A 42 11.87 5.16 16.05
C TYR A 42 11.73 4.51 14.67
N GLY A 43 10.57 4.71 14.05
CA GLY A 43 10.36 4.47 12.63
C GLY A 43 10.73 5.71 11.84
N VAL A 44 11.27 5.56 10.64
CA VAL A 44 11.42 6.66 9.71
C VAL A 44 10.44 6.45 8.57
N LEU A 45 9.56 7.42 8.34
CA LEU A 45 8.71 7.47 7.15
C LEU A 45 9.45 8.23 6.05
N PHE A 46 9.65 7.55 4.92
CA PHE A 46 10.30 8.11 3.75
C PHE A 46 9.26 8.52 2.70
N LYS A 47 9.51 9.65 2.04
CA LYS A 47 8.77 10.01 0.82
C LYS A 47 9.34 9.23 -0.36
N GLY A 48 8.63 8.20 -0.83
CA GLY A 48 8.97 7.51 -2.07
C GLY A 48 8.26 8.19 -3.25
N GLY A 49 9.00 8.48 -4.33
CA GLY A 49 8.37 8.90 -5.59
C GLY A 49 7.47 7.78 -6.12
N LEU A 50 6.25 8.10 -6.56
CA LEU A 50 5.32 7.10 -7.09
C LEU A 50 5.92 6.42 -8.35
N ASP A 51 6.75 7.13 -9.11
CA ASP A 51 7.47 6.59 -10.28
C ASP A 51 8.38 5.40 -9.93
N LEU A 52 8.91 5.34 -8.70
CA LEU A 52 9.72 4.20 -8.20
C LEU A 52 8.84 3.03 -7.75
N TRP A 53 7.61 3.32 -7.34
CA TRP A 53 6.62 2.37 -6.82
C TRP A 53 5.40 2.31 -7.76
N ASN A 54 5.70 2.23 -9.05
CA ASN A 54 4.71 2.40 -10.12
C ASN A 54 3.71 1.24 -10.13
N VAL A 55 2.43 1.58 -9.97
CA VAL A 55 1.30 0.65 -10.02
C VAL A 55 1.30 -0.17 -11.31
N ASP A 56 1.62 0.44 -12.45
CA ASP A 56 1.65 -0.23 -13.75
C ASP A 56 2.72 -1.31 -13.80
N VAL A 57 3.89 -1.06 -13.18
CA VAL A 57 4.98 -2.05 -13.09
C VAL A 57 4.57 -3.23 -12.20
N ILE A 58 3.84 -2.96 -11.12
CA ILE A 58 3.31 -4.00 -10.23
C ILE A 58 2.27 -4.85 -10.98
N PHE A 59 1.33 -4.20 -11.68
CA PHE A 59 0.30 -4.86 -12.47
C PHE A 59 0.89 -5.70 -13.61
N ASP A 60 1.87 -5.17 -14.35
CA ASP A 60 2.62 -5.90 -15.38
C ASP A 60 3.28 -7.16 -14.80
N SER A 61 3.89 -7.04 -13.62
CA SER A 61 4.55 -8.15 -12.95
C SER A 61 3.54 -9.23 -12.54
N TRP A 62 2.37 -8.83 -12.03
CA TRP A 62 1.29 -9.75 -11.70
C TRP A 62 0.75 -10.46 -12.94
N GLN A 63 0.50 -9.73 -14.03
CA GLN A 63 0.04 -10.32 -15.28
C GLN A 63 1.07 -11.29 -15.87
N LYS A 64 2.36 -10.93 -15.89
CA LYS A 64 3.44 -11.84 -16.35
C LYS A 64 3.51 -13.11 -15.52
N ASN A 65 3.36 -13.02 -14.20
CA ASN A 65 3.34 -14.19 -13.33
C ASN A 65 2.07 -15.03 -13.53
N ALA A 66 0.91 -14.41 -13.66
CA ALA A 66 -0.37 -15.06 -13.96
C ALA A 66 -0.27 -15.92 -15.24
N LEU A 67 0.26 -15.32 -16.31
CA LEU A 67 0.49 -16.01 -17.59
C LEU A 67 1.50 -17.15 -17.47
N ARG A 68 2.58 -16.95 -16.70
CA ARG A 68 3.63 -17.95 -16.50
C ARG A 68 3.17 -19.17 -15.70
N PHE A 69 2.32 -18.96 -14.71
CA PHE A 69 1.87 -20.00 -13.78
C PHE A 69 0.46 -20.51 -14.06
N GLY A 70 -0.18 -20.03 -15.14
CA GLY A 70 -1.52 -20.48 -15.56
C GLY A 70 -2.65 -19.97 -14.66
N THR A 71 -2.40 -19.01 -13.78
CA THR A 71 -3.40 -18.41 -12.91
C THR A 71 -4.04 -17.20 -13.61
N GLN A 72 -4.88 -17.47 -14.63
CA GLN A 72 -5.68 -16.44 -15.34
C GLN A 72 -6.45 -15.52 -14.38
N GLU A 73 -6.71 -16.01 -13.17
CA GLU A 73 -7.42 -15.33 -12.10
C GLU A 73 -6.84 -13.99 -11.69
N HIS A 74 -5.55 -13.72 -11.88
CA HIS A 74 -4.95 -12.44 -11.49
C HIS A 74 -4.91 -11.40 -12.62
N LEU A 75 -5.42 -11.72 -13.81
CA LEU A 75 -5.39 -10.80 -14.96
C LEU A 75 -6.44 -9.69 -14.86
N GLU A 76 -7.58 -9.98 -14.23
CA GLU A 76 -8.74 -9.07 -14.15
C GLU A 76 -8.65 -8.07 -13.00
N LEU A 77 -7.93 -8.43 -11.92
CA LEU A 77 -7.83 -7.61 -10.71
C LEU A 77 -7.30 -6.19 -10.97
N PRO A 78 -6.23 -5.97 -11.77
CA PRO A 78 -5.75 -4.62 -12.08
C PRO A 78 -6.86 -3.70 -12.61
N GLY A 79 -7.54 -4.11 -13.68
CA GLY A 79 -8.60 -3.31 -14.31
C GLY A 79 -9.81 -3.12 -13.39
N ALA A 80 -10.14 -4.14 -12.60
CA ALA A 80 -11.21 -4.05 -11.62
C ALA A 80 -10.91 -3.04 -10.50
N LEU A 81 -9.66 -2.95 -10.04
CA LEU A 81 -9.24 -1.95 -9.05
C LEU A 81 -9.28 -0.52 -9.62
N GLU A 82 -8.78 -0.34 -10.85
CA GLU A 82 -8.77 0.97 -11.51
C GLU A 82 -10.20 1.47 -11.78
N GLU A 83 -11.07 0.63 -12.34
CA GLU A 83 -12.48 0.98 -12.56
C GLU A 83 -13.18 1.34 -11.25
N PHE A 84 -13.01 0.53 -10.22
CA PHE A 84 -13.62 0.76 -8.92
C PHE A 84 -13.21 2.11 -8.32
N PHE A 85 -11.91 2.40 -8.25
CA PHE A 85 -11.44 3.66 -7.64
C PHE A 85 -11.71 4.87 -8.51
N SER A 86 -11.70 4.74 -9.83
CA SER A 86 -12.16 5.80 -10.74
C SER A 86 -13.61 6.19 -10.44
N ARG A 87 -14.52 5.23 -10.24
CA ARG A 87 -15.93 5.53 -9.90
C ARG A 87 -16.10 6.08 -8.49
N VAL A 88 -15.31 5.60 -7.51
CA VAL A 88 -15.32 6.18 -6.16
C VAL A 88 -14.92 7.66 -6.16
N LEU A 89 -13.99 8.04 -7.03
CA LEU A 89 -13.40 9.37 -7.05
C LEU A 89 -14.06 10.32 -8.05
N SER A 90 -14.96 9.85 -8.91
CA SER A 90 -15.67 10.66 -9.93
C SER A 90 -16.80 11.53 -9.40
N ASP A 91 -17.10 11.49 -8.09
CA ASP A 91 -18.25 12.14 -7.44
C ASP A 91 -19.63 11.66 -7.94
N GLU A 92 -19.69 10.66 -8.82
CA GLU A 92 -20.93 10.03 -9.26
C GLU A 92 -21.45 9.02 -8.23
N GLU A 93 -22.77 8.95 -8.07
CA GLU A 93 -23.39 7.90 -7.26
C GLU A 93 -23.36 6.56 -8.01
N PHE A 94 -22.97 5.50 -7.33
CA PHE A 94 -22.97 4.13 -7.85
C PHE A 94 -23.21 3.12 -6.71
N ASP A 95 -23.74 1.93 -7.04
CA ASP A 95 -23.74 0.78 -6.12
C ASP A 95 -22.43 0.01 -6.30
N VAL A 96 -21.77 -0.36 -5.18
CA VAL A 96 -20.58 -1.21 -5.19
C VAL A 96 -20.83 -2.55 -5.89
N ALA A 97 -22.09 -3.03 -5.92
CA ALA A 97 -22.46 -4.24 -6.63
C ALA A 97 -22.41 -4.13 -8.17
N ASP A 98 -22.34 -2.91 -8.71
CA ASP A 98 -22.27 -2.64 -10.14
C ASP A 98 -20.83 -2.43 -10.64
N THR A 99 -19.83 -2.87 -9.87
CA THR A 99 -18.40 -2.65 -10.18
C THR A 99 -17.71 -3.93 -10.62
N LEU A 100 -16.68 -3.80 -11.45
CA LEU A 100 -15.87 -4.93 -11.89
C LEU A 100 -15.18 -5.62 -10.69
N LEU A 101 -14.87 -4.86 -9.64
CA LEU A 101 -14.27 -5.40 -8.41
C LEU A 101 -15.24 -6.29 -7.63
N TRP A 102 -16.54 -5.96 -7.63
CA TRP A 102 -17.58 -6.84 -7.07
C TRP A 102 -17.68 -8.15 -7.84
N GLU A 103 -17.76 -8.08 -9.17
CA GLU A 103 -17.81 -9.27 -10.03
C GLU A 103 -16.58 -10.15 -9.83
N TYR A 104 -15.41 -9.51 -9.81
CA TYR A 104 -14.13 -10.17 -9.54
C TYR A 104 -14.15 -10.89 -8.19
N TRP A 105 -14.55 -10.23 -7.08
CA TRP A 105 -14.59 -10.87 -5.76
C TRP A 105 -15.65 -11.96 -5.62
N LYS A 106 -16.80 -11.81 -6.30
CA LYS A 106 -17.81 -12.87 -6.35
C LYS A 106 -17.30 -14.11 -7.09
N SER A 107 -16.63 -13.93 -8.24
CA SER A 107 -16.16 -15.05 -9.07
C SER A 107 -15.07 -15.89 -8.39
N LYS A 108 -14.25 -15.26 -7.53
CA LYS A 108 -13.10 -15.90 -6.89
C LYS A 108 -13.41 -16.63 -5.59
N HIS A 109 -14.67 -16.67 -5.17
CA HIS A 109 -15.09 -17.34 -3.94
C HIS A 109 -14.09 -17.12 -2.79
N PHE A 110 -13.79 -15.86 -2.43
CA PHE A 110 -12.85 -15.49 -1.37
C PHE A 110 -13.28 -15.99 0.04
N GLY A 111 -14.15 -17.00 0.15
CA GLY A 111 -14.73 -17.53 1.38
C GLY A 111 -15.73 -16.58 2.04
N GLY A 112 -15.87 -15.35 1.54
CA GLY A 112 -16.77 -14.33 2.05
C GLY A 112 -18.20 -14.48 1.50
N SER A 113 -19.18 -14.23 2.36
CA SER A 113 -20.56 -14.03 1.92
C SER A 113 -20.69 -12.75 1.09
N GLU A 114 -21.75 -12.62 0.29
CA GLU A 114 -22.03 -11.37 -0.45
C GLU A 114 -22.09 -10.15 0.50
N LYS A 115 -22.60 -10.34 1.71
CA LYS A 115 -22.59 -9.32 2.76
C LYS A 115 -21.16 -8.89 3.11
N TRP A 116 -20.24 -9.85 3.26
CA TRP A 116 -18.84 -9.55 3.54
C TRP A 116 -18.17 -8.80 2.40
N ILE A 117 -18.43 -9.20 1.14
CA ILE A 117 -17.92 -8.52 -0.06
C ILE A 117 -18.40 -7.06 -0.06
N ARG A 118 -19.72 -6.86 0.13
CA ARG A 118 -20.32 -5.52 0.16
C ARG A 118 -19.68 -4.63 1.22
N THR A 119 -19.63 -5.10 2.48
CA THR A 119 -19.02 -4.36 3.59
C THR A 119 -17.54 -4.04 3.32
N SER A 120 -16.81 -4.99 2.73
CA SER A 120 -15.40 -4.80 2.42
C SER A 120 -15.18 -3.75 1.33
N LEU A 121 -16.02 -3.71 0.29
CA LEU A 121 -15.97 -2.67 -0.75
C LEU A 121 -16.42 -1.31 -0.22
N GLU A 122 -17.46 -1.25 0.62
CA GLU A 122 -17.88 -0.02 1.30
C GLU A 122 -16.74 0.58 2.15
N HIS A 123 -15.98 -0.25 2.85
CA HIS A 123 -14.76 0.20 3.55
C HIS A 123 -13.71 0.77 2.58
N LYS A 124 -13.58 0.23 1.35
CA LYS A 124 -12.68 0.79 0.33
C LYS A 124 -13.18 2.13 -0.20
N VAL A 125 -14.50 2.32 -0.32
CA VAL A 125 -15.09 3.63 -0.64
C VAL A 125 -14.71 4.67 0.42
N VAL A 126 -14.89 4.33 1.71
CA VAL A 126 -14.53 5.23 2.82
C VAL A 126 -13.03 5.55 2.80
N LEU A 127 -12.18 4.53 2.60
CA LEU A 127 -10.73 4.71 2.51
C LEU A 127 -10.32 5.71 1.41
N ALA A 128 -10.87 5.55 0.20
CA ALA A 128 -10.53 6.43 -0.92
C ALA A 128 -11.00 7.87 -0.68
N LYS A 129 -12.20 8.05 -0.13
CA LYS A 129 -12.72 9.37 0.24
C LYS A 129 -11.88 10.01 1.36
N ASP A 130 -11.45 9.25 2.35
CA ASP A 130 -10.56 9.72 3.41
C ASP A 130 -9.19 10.15 2.87
N ILE A 131 -8.56 9.34 2.00
CA ILE A 131 -7.29 9.69 1.36
C ILE A 131 -7.44 10.95 0.49
N ARG A 132 -8.54 11.10 -0.23
CA ARG A 132 -8.83 12.30 -1.03
C ARG A 132 -8.94 13.55 -0.14
N ALA A 133 -9.61 13.45 1.01
CA ALA A 133 -9.86 14.57 1.90
C ALA A 133 -8.66 14.93 2.80
N ASN A 134 -8.00 13.90 3.37
CA ASN A 134 -7.07 14.03 4.48
C ASN A 134 -5.63 13.60 4.14
N GLY A 135 -5.40 13.13 2.91
CA GLY A 135 -4.13 12.55 2.53
C GLY A 135 -3.95 11.10 2.97
N MET A 136 -2.94 10.44 2.40
CA MET A 136 -2.55 9.09 2.81
C MET A 136 -1.74 9.14 4.11
N LYS A 137 -2.25 8.50 5.17
CA LYS A 137 -1.59 8.44 6.49
C LYS A 137 -0.84 7.12 6.72
N GLU A 138 -1.36 6.04 6.16
CA GLU A 138 -0.77 4.69 6.30
C GLU A 138 0.19 4.39 5.14
N PRO A 139 1.37 3.81 5.41
CA PRO A 139 2.33 3.48 4.36
C PRO A 139 1.88 2.29 3.50
N VAL A 140 2.49 2.18 2.33
CA VAL A 140 2.48 0.99 1.48
C VAL A 140 3.68 0.13 1.86
N TYR A 141 3.47 -1.17 2.01
CA TYR A 141 4.48 -2.09 2.52
C TYR A 141 5.13 -2.86 1.39
N PHE A 142 6.45 -2.85 1.35
CA PHE A 142 7.26 -3.66 0.43
C PHE A 142 8.25 -4.50 1.20
N ASP A 143 8.69 -5.60 0.61
CA ASP A 143 9.82 -6.36 1.15
C ASP A 143 11.16 -5.78 0.71
N ARG A 144 12.26 -6.32 1.25
CA ARG A 144 13.64 -5.98 0.86
C ARG A 144 13.96 -6.11 -0.63
N LYS A 145 13.14 -6.84 -1.39
CA LYS A 145 13.28 -7.04 -2.84
C LYS A 145 12.31 -6.17 -3.64
N ALA A 146 11.72 -5.14 -3.01
CA ALA A 146 10.75 -4.24 -3.61
C ALA A 146 9.47 -4.93 -4.12
N ARG A 147 9.10 -6.09 -3.54
CA ARG A 147 7.81 -6.74 -3.82
C ARG A 147 6.74 -6.17 -2.90
N LEU A 148 5.58 -5.84 -3.44
CA LEU A 148 4.44 -5.34 -2.67
C LEU A 148 3.96 -6.43 -1.71
N LEU A 149 3.87 -6.07 -0.42
CA LEU A 149 3.35 -6.92 0.65
C LEU A 149 1.91 -6.53 1.03
N ASP A 150 1.66 -5.23 1.18
CA ASP A 150 0.34 -4.66 1.48
C ASP A 150 0.21 -3.24 0.93
N GLY A 151 -1.01 -2.80 0.68
CA GLY A 151 -1.31 -1.41 0.32
C GLY A 151 -1.61 -1.18 -1.14
N ILE A 152 -1.92 -2.22 -1.93
CA ILE A 152 -2.26 -2.05 -3.35
C ILE A 152 -3.40 -1.05 -3.56
N HIS A 153 -4.45 -1.13 -2.75
CA HIS A 153 -5.58 -0.20 -2.83
C HIS A 153 -5.13 1.25 -2.60
N ARG A 154 -4.23 1.50 -1.64
CA ARG A 154 -3.68 2.85 -1.36
C ARG A 154 -2.87 3.35 -2.55
N LEU A 155 -2.09 2.49 -3.19
CA LEU A 155 -1.32 2.84 -4.39
C LEU A 155 -2.23 3.21 -5.57
N VAL A 156 -3.27 2.42 -5.83
CA VAL A 156 -4.22 2.71 -6.92
C VAL A 156 -4.96 4.02 -6.66
N ILE A 157 -5.45 4.24 -5.43
CA ILE A 157 -6.08 5.51 -5.03
C ILE A 157 -5.10 6.69 -5.23
N ALA A 158 -3.84 6.53 -4.82
CA ALA A 158 -2.83 7.57 -4.99
C ALA A 158 -2.55 7.89 -6.47
N LYS A 159 -2.50 6.86 -7.33
CA LYS A 159 -2.39 7.03 -8.79
C LYS A 159 -3.57 7.82 -9.33
N GLU A 160 -4.80 7.41 -9.03
CA GLU A 160 -6.03 8.09 -9.49
C GLU A 160 -6.10 9.56 -9.03
N LEU A 161 -5.62 9.85 -7.82
CA LEU A 161 -5.56 11.22 -7.29
C LEU A 161 -4.36 12.04 -7.81
N GLY A 162 -3.51 11.48 -8.67
CA GLY A 162 -2.36 12.17 -9.24
C GLY A 162 -1.23 12.44 -8.23
N TYR A 163 -1.11 11.61 -7.19
CA TYR A 163 -0.04 11.77 -6.21
C TYR A 163 1.33 11.55 -6.87
N LYS A 164 2.25 12.48 -6.63
CA LYS A 164 3.65 12.30 -7.07
C LYS A 164 4.46 11.40 -6.14
N ASN A 165 4.00 11.24 -4.90
CA ASN A 165 4.72 10.51 -3.87
C ASN A 165 3.75 9.80 -2.93
N VAL A 166 4.20 8.68 -2.37
CA VAL A 166 3.45 7.89 -1.39
C VAL A 166 4.32 7.58 -0.18
N LEU A 167 3.65 7.34 0.96
CA LEU A 167 4.31 6.84 2.15
C LEU A 167 4.64 5.36 1.93
N VAL A 168 5.90 4.99 2.13
CA VAL A 168 6.37 3.61 1.91
C VAL A 168 7.16 3.11 3.11
N ARG A 169 6.95 1.84 3.46
CA ARG A 169 7.73 1.13 4.48
C ARG A 169 8.29 -0.17 3.89
N GLN A 170 9.59 -0.35 4.01
CA GLN A 170 10.28 -1.58 3.63
C GLN A 170 10.52 -2.45 4.87
N LEU A 171 10.17 -3.74 4.80
CA LEU A 171 10.36 -4.75 5.85
C LEU A 171 11.53 -5.69 5.51
#